data_AF-X1L9K3-F1
#
_entry.id   AF-X1L9K3-F1
#
_cell.length_a   1.000
_cell.length_b   1.000
_cell.length_c   1.000
_cell.angle_alpha   90.00
_cell.angle_beta   90.00
_cell.angle_gamma   90.00
#
_symmetry.space_group_name_H-M   'P 1'
#
loop_
_entity.id
_entity.type
_entity.pdbx_description
1 polymer ?
#
loop_
_entity_poly.entity_id
_entity_poly.type
_entity_poly.pdbx_seq_one_letter_code
_entity_poly.pdbx_strand_id
1 'polypeptide(L)'
;MFHLANPDDIKKGKVTDVYFERTVRVLKAKHIDKKVTAEVRARILPLDYPWAVLAGLDEIAYLLKGLKINLWGLPEGSLFHPFEPVLFIEGNYSDFACYETPLLGLICQASGV
;
A
#
# COMPACT_ATOMS: atom_id res chain seq x y z
N MET A 1 21.00 -2.60 20.66
CA MET A 1 19.69 -2.00 20.33
C MET A 1 19.55 -2.03 18.82
N PHE A 2 18.46 -2.55 18.27
CA PHE A 2 18.24 -2.62 16.82
C PHE A 2 17.38 -1.45 16.34
N HIS A 3 17.63 -0.96 15.12
CA HIS A 3 16.86 0.11 14.48
C HIS A 3 15.75 -0.48 13.62
N LEU A 4 14.77 -1.11 14.27
CA LEU A 4 13.63 -1.75 13.63
C LEU A 4 12.34 -1.05 14.03
N ALA A 5 11.38 -1.00 13.11
CA ALA A 5 10.02 -0.58 13.44
C ALA A 5 9.34 -1.63 14.34
N ASN A 6 8.62 -1.17 15.36
CA ASN A 6 7.73 -2.05 16.11
C ASN A 6 6.52 -2.42 15.23
N PRO A 7 6.12 -3.70 15.14
CA PRO A 7 4.92 -4.11 14.41
C PRO A 7 3.66 -3.29 14.74
N ASP A 8 3.48 -2.88 16.00
CA ASP A 8 2.34 -2.04 16.41
C ASP A 8 2.38 -0.64 15.78
N ASP A 9 3.57 -0.08 15.58
CA ASP A 9 3.73 1.23 14.96
C ASP A 9 3.45 1.17 13.45
N ILE A 10 3.81 0.05 12.80
CA ILE A 10 3.41 -0.23 11.41
C ILE A 10 1.89 -0.34 11.32
N LYS A 11 1.28 -1.15 12.18
CA LYS A 11 -0.18 -1.39 12.20
C LYS A 11 -1.00 -0.12 12.49
N LYS A 12 -0.43 0.81 13.27
CA LYS A 12 -1.04 2.13 13.57
C LYS A 12 -0.76 3.19 12.50
N GLY A 13 -0.07 2.86 11.41
CA GLY A 13 0.24 3.79 10.32
C GLY A 13 1.25 4.88 10.72
N LYS A 14 2.09 4.64 11.73
CA LYS A 14 3.13 5.58 12.16
C LYS A 14 4.42 5.46 11.35
N VAL A 15 4.65 4.30 10.75
CA VAL A 15 5.78 4.06 9.85
C VAL A 15 5.34 4.49 8.45
N THR A 16 5.34 5.79 8.22
CA THR A 16 4.85 6.40 6.99
C THR A 16 5.65 7.65 6.66
N ASP A 17 5.62 8.06 5.40
CA ASP A 17 6.20 9.33 5.00
C ASP A 17 5.39 10.49 5.58
N VAL A 18 6.06 11.43 6.24
CA VAL A 18 5.42 12.55 6.97
C VAL A 18 4.45 13.39 6.11
N TYR A 19 4.61 13.36 4.79
CA TYR A 19 3.71 14.08 3.89
C TYR A 19 2.31 13.46 3.85
N PHE A 20 2.11 12.16 4.10
CA PHE A 20 0.77 11.57 4.14
C PHE A 20 -0.04 12.15 5.29
N GLU A 21 0.55 12.22 6.49
CA GLU A 21 -0.09 12.82 7.65
C GLU A 21 -0.44 14.29 7.39
N ARG A 22 0.49 15.06 6.80
CA ARG A 22 0.26 16.46 6.43
C ARG A 22 -0.85 16.61 5.40
N THR A 23 -0.88 15.76 4.38
CA THR A 23 -1.93 15.74 3.35
C THR A 23 -3.30 15.46 3.97
N VAL A 24 -3.41 14.43 4.83
CA VAL A 24 -4.67 14.12 5.52
C VAL A 24 -5.16 15.29 6.37
N ARG A 25 -4.26 15.98 7.09
CA ARG A 25 -4.62 17.18 7.86
C ARG A 25 -5.18 18.28 6.95
N VAL A 26 -4.57 18.54 5.80
CA VAL A 26 -5.05 19.55 4.83
C VAL A 26 -6.39 19.16 4.23
N LEU A 27 -6.58 17.90 3.83
CA LEU A 27 -7.85 17.42 3.26
C LEU A 27 -9.01 17.56 4.25
N LYS A 28 -8.78 17.21 5.52
CA LYS A 28 -9.77 17.35 6.59
C LYS A 28 -10.09 18.82 6.89
N ALA A 29 -9.06 19.67 7.02
CA ALA A 29 -9.24 21.10 7.29
C ALA A 29 -9.96 21.84 6.16
N LYS A 30 -9.76 21.42 4.91
CA LYS A 30 -10.45 21.98 3.75
C LYS A 30 -11.80 21.32 3.45
N HIS A 31 -12.20 20.30 4.20
CA HIS A 31 -13.42 19.51 3.95
C HIS A 31 -13.50 18.96 2.52
N ILE A 32 -12.36 18.52 1.97
CA ILE A 32 -12.25 17.97 0.60
C ILE A 32 -11.80 16.51 0.57
N ASP A 33 -11.85 15.82 1.71
CA ASP A 33 -11.63 14.37 1.74
C ASP A 33 -12.74 13.66 0.95
N LYS A 34 -12.36 12.69 0.13
CA LYS A 34 -13.24 12.03 -0.82
C LYS A 34 -12.96 10.55 -0.87
N LYS A 35 -14.02 9.80 -1.20
CA LYS A 35 -13.90 8.41 -1.61
C LYS A 35 -13.15 8.33 -2.95
N VAL A 36 -12.09 7.55 -2.98
CA VAL A 36 -11.23 7.34 -4.15
C VAL A 36 -10.99 5.85 -4.37
N THR A 37 -10.51 5.51 -5.57
CA THR A 37 -9.95 4.19 -5.88
C THR A 37 -8.48 4.39 -6.25
N ALA A 38 -7.57 3.83 -5.45
CA ALA A 38 -6.15 3.80 -5.72
C ALA A 38 -5.76 2.46 -6.36
N GLU A 39 -4.86 2.50 -7.34
CA GLU A 39 -4.33 1.32 -8.01
C GLU A 39 -2.82 1.19 -7.75
N VAL A 40 -2.37 -0.01 -7.43
CA VAL A 40 -0.95 -0.34 -7.28
C VAL A 40 -0.46 -1.00 -8.56
N ARG A 41 0.57 -0.40 -9.18
CA ARG A 41 1.15 -0.83 -10.45
C ARG A 41 2.67 -0.68 -10.40
N ALA A 42 3.41 -1.66 -10.90
CA ALA A 42 4.84 -1.47 -11.17
C ALA A 42 5.00 -0.84 -12.56
N ARG A 43 5.70 0.29 -12.67
CA ARG A 43 6.00 0.92 -13.97
C ARG A 43 7.06 0.13 -14.74
N ILE A 44 8.05 -0.38 -14.01
CA ILE A 44 9.22 -1.10 -14.51
C ILE A 44 9.49 -2.22 -13.50
N LEU A 45 9.98 -3.35 -13.98
CA LEU A 45 10.44 -4.47 -13.15
C LEU A 45 11.98 -4.52 -13.16
N PRO A 46 12.63 -5.07 -12.12
CA PRO A 46 14.09 -5.17 -12.07
C PRO A 46 14.67 -5.86 -13.30
N LEU A 47 15.87 -5.45 -13.73
CA LEU A 47 16.61 -6.05 -14.86
C LEU A 47 15.80 -6.14 -16.17
N ASP A 48 14.83 -5.24 -16.35
CA ASP A 48 13.90 -5.23 -17.48
C ASP A 48 13.13 -6.54 -17.66
N TYR A 49 12.84 -7.25 -16.56
CA TYR A 49 12.03 -8.45 -16.62
C TYR A 49 10.65 -8.17 -17.22
N PRO A 50 10.13 -9.05 -18.09
CA PRO A 50 8.82 -8.84 -18.71
C PRO A 50 7.66 -9.14 -17.76
N TRP A 51 7.89 -9.85 -16.65
CA TRP A 51 6.89 -10.23 -15.65
C TRP A 51 7.53 -10.39 -14.27
N ALA A 52 6.71 -10.36 -13.23
CA ALA A 52 7.09 -10.69 -11.86
C ALA A 52 5.98 -11.52 -11.18
N VAL A 53 6.32 -12.16 -10.06
CA VAL A 53 5.36 -12.89 -9.22
C VAL A 53 4.87 -11.97 -8.12
N LEU A 54 3.57 -11.80 -8.00
CA LEU A 54 2.96 -11.02 -6.92
C LEU A 54 3.08 -11.76 -5.58
N ALA A 55 3.68 -11.12 -4.58
CA ALA A 55 3.82 -11.66 -3.21
C ALA A 55 3.60 -10.59 -2.13
N GLY A 56 3.33 -11.02 -0.89
CA GLY A 56 3.18 -10.16 0.29
C GLY A 56 1.75 -9.66 0.53
N LEU A 57 0.74 -10.33 -0.02
CA LEU A 57 -0.67 -9.92 0.15
C LEU A 57 -1.22 -10.28 1.52
N ASP A 58 -0.70 -11.33 2.17
CA ASP A 58 -1.07 -11.71 3.52
C ASP A 58 -0.74 -10.62 4.56
N GLU A 59 0.46 -10.04 4.49
CA GLU A 59 0.88 -8.94 5.36
C GLU A 59 0.09 -7.65 5.05
N ILE A 60 -0.23 -7.39 3.79
CA ILE A 60 -1.08 -6.25 3.40
C ILE A 60 -2.51 -6.43 3.93
N ALA A 61 -3.10 -7.61 3.80
CA ALA A 61 -4.40 -7.92 4.34
C ALA A 61 -4.39 -7.76 5.87
N TYR A 62 -3.34 -8.21 6.54
CA TYR A 62 -3.15 -7.99 7.97
C TYR A 62 -3.04 -6.50 8.31
N LEU A 63 -2.22 -5.72 7.59
CA LEU A 63 -1.99 -4.29 7.77
C LEU A 63 -3.29 -3.49 7.68
N LEU A 64 -4.10 -3.76 6.66
CA LEU A 64 -5.30 -3.00 6.34
C LEU A 64 -6.56 -3.51 7.05
N LYS A 65 -6.49 -4.66 7.72
CA LYS A 65 -7.62 -5.23 8.48
C LYS A 65 -8.20 -4.24 9.48
N GLY A 66 -9.51 -4.03 9.39
CA GLY A 66 -10.29 -3.16 10.29
C GLY A 66 -10.48 -1.72 9.79
N LEU A 67 -9.85 -1.34 8.68
CA LEU A 67 -10.08 -0.04 8.04
C LEU A 67 -11.41 -0.04 7.27
N LYS A 68 -12.00 1.15 7.10
CA LYS A 68 -13.25 1.36 6.35
C LYS A 68 -12.99 1.45 4.84
N ILE A 69 -12.37 0.42 4.29
CA ILE A 69 -11.99 0.33 2.88
C ILE A 69 -12.43 -0.99 2.27
N ASN A 70 -12.48 -1.02 0.95
CA ASN A 70 -12.53 -2.22 0.15
C ASN A 70 -11.13 -2.47 -0.44
N LEU A 71 -10.73 -3.74 -0.48
CA LEU A 71 -9.45 -4.18 -1.02
C LEU A 71 -9.71 -5.34 -1.98
N TRP A 72 -9.21 -5.23 -3.21
CA TRP A 72 -9.24 -6.31 -4.18
C TRP A 72 -7.96 -6.31 -5.02
N GLY A 73 -7.60 -7.46 -5.60
CA GLY A 73 -6.37 -7.62 -6.35
C GLY A 73 -6.26 -8.99 -6.97
N LEU A 74 -5.13 -9.24 -7.64
CA LEU A 74 -4.78 -10.56 -8.12
C LEU A 74 -4.51 -11.51 -6.93
N PRO A 75 -4.71 -12.82 -7.07
CA PRO A 75 -4.31 -13.76 -6.03
C PRO A 75 -2.78 -13.79 -5.90
N GLU A 76 -2.28 -14.00 -4.68
CA GLU A 76 -0.85 -14.15 -4.43
C GLU A 76 -0.27 -15.31 -5.25
N GLY A 77 0.95 -15.13 -5.76
CA GLY A 77 1.58 -16.05 -6.71
C GLY A 77 1.22 -15.80 -8.19
N SER A 78 0.32 -14.84 -8.49
CA SER A 78 0.02 -14.46 -9.87
C SER A 78 1.21 -13.83 -10.57
N LEU A 79 1.37 -14.14 -11.86
CA LEU A 79 2.24 -13.37 -12.73
C LEU A 79 1.57 -12.04 -13.09
N PHE A 80 2.34 -10.95 -13.10
CA PHE A 80 1.88 -9.65 -13.56
C PHE A 80 2.95 -8.93 -14.40
N HIS A 81 2.51 -7.99 -15.22
CA HIS A 81 3.36 -7.24 -16.14
C HIS A 81 3.50 -5.76 -15.74
N PRO A 82 4.49 -5.02 -16.28
CA PRO A 82 4.55 -3.58 -16.12
C PRO A 82 3.23 -2.89 -16.50
N PHE A 83 2.83 -1.89 -15.70
CA PHE A 83 1.57 -1.15 -15.78
C PHE A 83 0.29 -1.93 -15.46
N GLU A 84 0.37 -3.24 -15.22
CA GLU A 84 -0.77 -4.04 -14.78
C GLU A 84 -1.13 -3.70 -13.33
N PRO A 85 -2.40 -3.37 -13.02
CA PRO A 85 -2.84 -3.18 -11.64
C PRO A 85 -2.91 -4.51 -10.91
N VAL A 86 -2.15 -4.63 -9.81
CA VAL A 86 -2.11 -5.85 -9.00
C VAL A 86 -3.01 -5.76 -7.76
N LEU A 87 -3.28 -4.55 -7.30
CA LEU A 87 -4.07 -4.26 -6.09
C LEU A 87 -4.84 -2.95 -6.27
N PHE A 88 -6.03 -2.92 -5.70
CA PHE A 88 -6.93 -1.78 -5.71
C PHE A 88 -7.45 -1.54 -4.29
N ILE A 89 -7.47 -0.25 -3.90
CA ILE A 89 -7.98 0.18 -2.60
C ILE A 89 -9.05 1.21 -2.83
N GLU A 90 -10.25 0.99 -2.28
CA GLU A 90 -11.34 1.95 -2.35
C GLU A 90 -11.82 2.36 -0.96
N GLY A 91 -11.88 3.67 -0.73
CA GLY A 91 -12.30 4.25 0.56
C GLY A 91 -12.04 5.76 0.57
N ASN A 92 -12.30 6.44 1.69
CA ASN A 92 -11.84 7.83 1.78
C ASN A 92 -10.31 7.84 1.81
N TYR A 93 -9.68 8.75 1.07
CA TYR A 93 -8.22 8.80 1.01
C TYR A 93 -7.61 8.92 2.43
N SER A 94 -8.25 9.68 3.31
CA SER A 94 -7.77 9.82 4.69
C SER A 94 -7.85 8.56 5.55
N ASP A 95 -8.62 7.54 5.15
CA ASP A 95 -8.75 6.28 5.88
C ASP A 95 -7.56 5.33 5.63
N PHE A 96 -6.83 5.50 4.52
CA PHE A 96 -5.74 4.59 4.14
C PHE A 96 -4.41 5.25 3.72
N ALA A 97 -4.37 6.58 3.51
CA ALA A 97 -3.18 7.28 3.02
C ALA A 97 -1.88 6.96 3.78
N CYS A 98 -1.92 6.93 5.12
CA CYS A 98 -0.73 6.65 5.94
C CYS A 98 -0.20 5.21 5.81
N TYR A 99 -0.95 4.32 5.16
CA TYR A 99 -0.56 2.92 4.96
C TYR A 99 0.14 2.66 3.63
N GLU A 100 0.30 3.67 2.77
CA GLU A 100 0.96 3.52 1.47
C GLU A 100 2.43 3.10 1.61
N THR A 101 3.20 3.77 2.47
CA THR A 101 4.62 3.43 2.72
C THR A 101 4.82 1.96 3.16
N PRO A 102 4.13 1.44 4.21
CA PRO A 102 4.30 0.05 4.59
C PRO A 102 3.72 -0.93 3.56
N LEU A 103 2.57 -0.61 2.94
CA LEU A 103 1.99 -1.46 1.90
C LEU A 103 2.95 -1.66 0.73
N LEU A 104 3.55 -0.59 0.22
CA LEU A 104 4.51 -0.65 -0.87
C LEU A 104 5.79 -1.40 -0.45
N GLY A 105 6.26 -1.21 0.78
CA GLY A 105 7.41 -1.97 1.31
C GLY A 105 7.18 -3.49 1.29
N LEU A 106 6.01 -3.92 1.78
CA LEU A 106 5.62 -5.34 1.84
C LEU A 106 5.54 -5.97 0.45
N ILE A 107 4.82 -5.36 -0.49
CA ILE A 107 4.62 -5.91 -1.84
C ILE A 107 5.88 -5.82 -2.70
N CYS A 108 6.63 -4.71 -2.64
CA CYS A 108 7.77 -4.49 -3.54
C CYS A 108 8.93 -5.42 -3.19
N GLN A 109 9.26 -5.58 -1.91
CA GLN A 109 10.35 -6.47 -1.52
C GLN A 109 9.96 -7.94 -1.73
N ALA A 110 8.77 -8.35 -1.30
CA ALA A 110 8.33 -9.74 -1.43
C ALA A 110 8.23 -10.18 -2.89
N SER A 111 7.68 -9.33 -3.78
CA SER A 111 7.56 -9.64 -5.21
C SER A 111 8.90 -9.58 -5.97
N GLY A 112 9.94 -9.01 -5.36
CA GLY A 112 11.26 -8.87 -5.96
C GLY A 112 12.27 -9.95 -5.57
N VAL A 113 11.98 -10.75 -4.53
CA VAL A 113 12.77 -11.91 -4.08
C VAL A 113 12.46 -13.12 -4.96
#